data_AF-A0A9W9YVI3-F1
#
_entry.id   AF-A0A9W9YVI3-F1
#
_cell.length_a   1.000
_cell.length_b   1.000
_cell.length_c   1.000
_cell.angle_alpha   90.00
_cell.angle_beta   90.00
_cell.angle_gamma   90.00
#
_symmetry.space_group_name_H-M   'P 1'
#
loop_
_entity.id
_entity.type
_entity.pdbx_description
1 polymer ?
#
loop_
_entity_poly.entity_id
_entity_poly.type
_entity_poly.pdbx_seq_one_letter_code
_entity_poly.pdbx_strand_id
1 'polypeptide(L)'
;MTLLNNRFLFALNTRSRFQLKKKHLKKTRAKTGKRESALGSLFTFFPRSHQSHTGKLSQSGKVNHGNTFNTFDTVDGHTEVNRKDGGEVSRLLLFSCGLILLSSSRVSGIDLTSAMVRQWADRIGKEASEFTENLTGAKYLKQAYENLTFTTEDVIWSEVLNRMRTEMEAFFSNKTSSLKKLVKKAEDAYCKYKYNKNLKISEIDYPNSKDLHSYLNKTGLTFKYNSTFKTEVSFNRSVVHVPTDVYDGASEIVNGIKWTSGLDSVFDNNRHSDPSLSWQYFGSDKGFMRTYPAKHWDDNNPNHVDLFDARRRPWYIQGATSPKNIIILIDASGSMHGVPMRIAKLSAQNLIDTFGDNDFFNVVYFNKDSFVLCCHETGPTLLQATKKNKLYVKNELQKIKDGDVAVWIDGMSQAFALLRKANDCALCQQAIMVLSDGTTSSLKDLFAEHNKDKKVRVFTFAVGPLLKALRLCGIWLVTTEVTFHAFKVLELSVKLVRITSVY
;
A
#
# COMPACT_ATOMS: atom_id res chain seq x y z
N MET A 1 31.32 22.82 5.93
CA MET A 1 32.05 22.04 4.91
C MET A 1 32.48 20.66 5.47
N THR A 2 31.54 19.91 6.07
CA THR A 2 31.85 18.65 6.80
C THR A 2 30.72 17.62 6.74
N LEU A 3 29.87 17.70 5.71
CA LEU A 3 28.75 16.76 5.51
C LEU A 3 28.68 16.16 4.08
N LEU A 4 29.56 16.61 3.16
CA LEU A 4 29.68 16.06 1.81
C LEU A 4 30.72 14.93 1.68
N ASN A 5 31.63 14.76 2.66
CA ASN A 5 32.63 13.69 2.62
C ASN A 5 32.11 12.29 3.02
N ASN A 6 30.95 12.19 3.69
CA ASN A 6 30.45 10.88 4.17
C ASN A 6 29.64 10.08 3.13
N ARG A 7 29.22 10.68 2.02
CA ARG A 7 28.52 9.95 0.94
C ARG A 7 29.46 9.37 -0.13
N PHE A 8 30.67 9.90 -0.29
CA PHE A 8 31.67 9.34 -1.20
C PHE A 8 32.41 8.12 -0.61
N LEU A 9 32.58 8.05 0.72
CA LEU A 9 33.21 6.90 1.37
C LEU A 9 32.37 5.61 1.34
N PHE A 10 31.04 5.71 1.23
CA PHE A 10 30.17 4.52 1.18
C PHE A 10 30.19 3.82 -0.19
N ALA A 11 30.45 4.56 -1.28
CA ALA A 11 30.55 4.02 -2.64
C ALA A 11 31.91 3.34 -2.93
N LEU A 12 32.98 3.76 -2.26
CA LEU A 12 34.31 3.13 -2.38
C LEU A 12 34.42 1.82 -1.58
N ASN A 13 33.68 1.69 -0.48
CA ASN A 13 33.76 0.51 0.40
C ASN A 13 33.01 -0.72 -0.15
N THR A 14 32.02 -0.53 -1.02
CA THR A 14 31.30 -1.62 -1.70
C THR A 14 32.11 -2.25 -2.83
N ARG A 15 32.99 -1.48 -3.48
CA ARG A 15 33.89 -1.97 -4.55
C ARG A 15 35.02 -2.84 -4.00
N SER A 16 35.54 -2.52 -2.81
CA SER A 16 36.54 -3.32 -2.08
C SER A 16 35.98 -4.68 -1.61
N ARG A 17 34.75 -4.71 -1.06
CA ARG A 17 34.09 -5.95 -0.60
C ARG A 17 33.76 -6.93 -1.73
N PHE A 18 33.50 -6.44 -2.94
CA PHE A 18 33.26 -7.30 -4.12
C PHE A 18 34.55 -7.96 -4.66
N GLN A 19 35.70 -7.29 -4.54
CA GLN A 19 37.00 -7.86 -4.94
C GLN A 19 37.53 -8.89 -3.93
N LEU A 20 37.26 -8.69 -2.63
CA LEU A 20 37.58 -9.66 -1.57
C LEU A 20 36.74 -10.95 -1.67
N LYS A 21 35.44 -10.86 -2.03
CA LYS A 21 34.59 -12.05 -2.26
C LYS A 21 35.02 -12.86 -3.50
N LYS A 22 35.51 -12.22 -4.57
CA LYS A 22 36.06 -12.92 -5.75
C LYS A 22 37.38 -13.66 -5.45
N LYS A 23 38.23 -13.12 -4.57
CA LYS A 23 39.46 -13.81 -4.11
C LYS A 23 39.17 -15.00 -3.19
N HIS A 24 38.11 -14.94 -2.36
CA HIS A 24 37.74 -16.07 -1.51
C HIS A 24 37.07 -17.22 -2.27
N LEU A 25 36.20 -16.94 -3.25
CA LEU A 25 35.55 -17.99 -4.06
C LEU A 25 36.48 -18.71 -5.06
N LYS A 26 37.61 -18.10 -5.44
CA LYS A 26 38.62 -18.78 -6.26
C LYS A 26 39.54 -19.71 -5.45
N LYS A 27 39.63 -19.53 -4.12
CA LYS A 27 40.48 -20.36 -3.24
C LYS A 27 39.79 -21.63 -2.74
N THR A 28 38.46 -21.67 -2.74
CA THR A 28 37.65 -22.85 -2.34
C THR A 28 37.34 -23.81 -3.48
N ARG A 29 37.62 -23.48 -4.75
CA ARG A 29 37.32 -24.34 -5.91
C ARG A 29 38.48 -25.24 -6.38
N ALA A 30 39.61 -25.22 -5.66
CA ALA A 30 40.79 -26.06 -5.94
C ALA A 30 40.92 -27.30 -5.02
N LYS A 31 39.94 -27.55 -4.14
CA LYS A 31 39.90 -28.74 -3.29
C LYS A 31 38.51 -29.37 -3.33
N THR A 32 38.27 -30.21 -4.34
CA THR A 32 37.40 -31.40 -4.32
C THR A 32 37.25 -31.88 -5.76
N GLY A 33 38.06 -32.86 -6.13
CA GLY A 33 37.84 -33.69 -7.32
C GLY A 33 36.98 -34.91 -6.99
N LYS A 34 36.37 -35.47 -8.05
CA LYS A 34 35.70 -36.79 -8.16
C LYS A 34 34.34 -36.96 -7.46
N ARG A 35 33.25 -36.96 -8.23
CA ARG A 35 32.60 -38.16 -8.81
C ARG A 35 31.28 -37.81 -9.54
N GLU A 36 31.26 -38.15 -10.82
CA GLU A 36 30.20 -38.80 -11.62
C GLU A 36 28.71 -38.37 -11.54
N SER A 37 28.28 -37.78 -12.66
CA SER A 37 27.17 -38.17 -13.56
C SER A 37 25.88 -38.79 -13.01
N ALA A 38 24.76 -38.09 -13.23
CA ALA A 38 23.56 -38.66 -13.84
C ALA A 38 22.68 -37.54 -14.45
N LEU A 39 22.50 -37.64 -15.77
CA LEU A 39 21.28 -37.41 -16.56
C LEU A 39 20.27 -36.31 -16.14
N GLY A 40 20.05 -35.39 -17.08
CA GLY A 40 18.74 -35.29 -17.72
C GLY A 40 17.72 -34.29 -17.14
N SER A 41 17.70 -33.10 -17.76
CA SER A 41 16.54 -32.22 -17.99
C SER A 41 15.61 -31.83 -16.82
N LEU A 42 15.55 -30.53 -16.51
CA LEU A 42 14.29 -29.77 -16.60
C LEU A 42 14.52 -28.24 -16.51
N PHE A 43 13.91 -27.53 -17.47
CA PHE A 43 13.56 -26.11 -17.51
C PHE A 43 14.64 -25.01 -17.54
N THR A 44 14.95 -24.63 -18.77
CA THR A 44 15.15 -23.26 -19.24
C THR A 44 13.91 -22.37 -18.96
N PHE A 45 14.12 -21.14 -18.48
CA PHE A 45 13.27 -19.99 -18.81
C PHE A 45 14.08 -18.68 -18.69
N PHE A 46 14.30 -18.03 -19.83
CA PHE A 46 14.59 -16.60 -19.97
C PHE A 46 13.28 -15.81 -19.77
N PRO A 47 13.37 -14.52 -19.41
CA PRO A 47 12.50 -13.56 -20.09
C PRO A 47 13.28 -12.38 -20.65
N ARG A 48 12.93 -12.03 -21.90
CA ARG A 48 13.35 -10.85 -22.64
C ARG A 48 12.14 -9.90 -22.74
N SER A 49 12.44 -8.61 -22.63
CA SER A 49 11.75 -7.43 -23.16
C SER A 49 10.35 -7.57 -23.79
N HIS A 50 9.45 -6.72 -23.30
CA HIS A 50 8.19 -6.31 -23.91
C HIS A 50 8.34 -5.85 -25.38
N GLN A 51 7.48 -6.38 -26.24
CA GLN A 51 6.83 -5.62 -27.30
C GLN A 51 5.31 -5.87 -27.21
N SER A 52 4.56 -4.78 -27.29
CA SER A 52 3.13 -4.76 -27.55
C SER A 52 2.84 -5.24 -28.97
N HIS A 53 1.85 -6.11 -29.15
CA HIS A 53 0.79 -5.89 -30.14
C HIS A 53 -0.41 -6.83 -29.92
N THR A 54 -1.57 -6.22 -30.05
CA THR A 54 -2.91 -6.72 -30.34
C THR A 54 -3.00 -7.94 -31.26
N GLY A 55 -4.04 -8.75 -31.09
CA GLY A 55 -4.60 -9.53 -32.20
C GLY A 55 -5.74 -10.46 -31.79
N LYS A 56 -6.96 -10.21 -32.29
CA LYS A 56 -7.61 -11.01 -33.35
C LYS A 56 -9.11 -10.72 -33.45
N LEU A 57 -9.52 -10.29 -34.64
CA LEU A 57 -10.79 -10.64 -35.24
C LEU A 57 -10.48 -11.32 -36.57
N SER A 58 -11.20 -12.39 -36.86
CA SER A 58 -10.99 -13.31 -37.97
C SER A 58 -12.10 -13.13 -38.99
N GLN A 59 -11.75 -13.46 -40.24
CA GLN A 59 -12.56 -13.88 -41.38
C GLN A 59 -13.07 -12.84 -42.39
N SER A 60 -12.77 -13.22 -43.65
CA SER A 60 -13.66 -13.24 -44.82
C SER A 60 -13.48 -12.15 -45.87
N GLY A 61 -13.23 -12.58 -47.11
CA GLY A 61 -13.87 -11.97 -48.27
C GLY A 61 -12.99 -11.30 -49.33
N LYS A 62 -12.69 -12.06 -50.38
CA LYS A 62 -12.84 -11.73 -51.82
C LYS A 62 -12.22 -10.44 -52.43
N VAL A 63 -11.37 -10.72 -53.44
CA VAL A 63 -11.48 -10.28 -54.87
C VAL A 63 -11.20 -8.81 -55.25
N ASN A 64 -10.15 -8.70 -56.06
CA ASN A 64 -9.87 -7.88 -57.25
C ASN A 64 -10.24 -6.38 -57.38
N HIS A 65 -9.24 -5.72 -57.97
CA HIS A 65 -9.27 -4.70 -59.01
C HIS A 65 -9.42 -3.24 -58.60
N GLY A 66 -8.42 -2.48 -59.05
CA GLY A 66 -8.70 -1.37 -59.94
C GLY A 66 -8.11 -0.03 -59.49
N ASN A 67 -7.23 0.49 -60.34
CA ASN A 67 -7.11 1.91 -60.66
C ASN A 67 -6.37 2.77 -59.61
N THR A 68 -5.50 3.73 -59.94
CA THR A 68 -4.89 4.22 -61.18
C THR A 68 -4.07 5.44 -60.75
N PHE A 69 -2.97 5.73 -61.48
CA PHE A 69 -2.49 7.09 -61.81
C PHE A 69 -1.94 7.96 -60.65
N ASN A 70 -0.89 8.76 -60.79
CA ASN A 70 0.03 9.02 -61.88
C ASN A 70 1.21 9.86 -61.35
N THR A 71 2.39 9.68 -61.97
CA THR A 71 3.40 10.70 -62.33
C THR A 71 4.04 11.58 -61.21
N PHE A 72 5.33 11.88 -61.21
CA PHE A 72 6.10 12.49 -62.30
C PHE A 72 7.62 12.31 -62.11
N ASP A 73 8.28 12.43 -63.24
CA ASP A 73 9.65 12.07 -63.61
C ASP A 73 10.80 12.91 -63.03
N THR A 74 12.01 12.36 -63.10
CA THR A 74 13.20 12.99 -63.74
C THR A 74 14.26 11.92 -64.09
N VAL A 75 14.25 11.41 -65.33
CA VAL A 75 15.23 11.68 -66.45
C VAL A 75 16.61 12.22 -65.98
N ASP A 76 17.82 11.79 -66.37
CA ASP A 76 18.49 11.02 -67.44
C ASP A 76 19.89 10.59 -66.85
N GLY A 77 20.72 9.67 -67.33
CA GLY A 77 20.85 8.92 -68.57
C GLY A 77 22.32 8.48 -68.75
N HIS A 78 22.51 7.31 -69.40
CA HIS A 78 23.70 6.80 -70.11
C HIS A 78 24.94 6.33 -69.29
N THR A 79 25.59 5.17 -69.53
CA THR A 79 25.58 4.20 -70.64
C THR A 79 26.35 2.92 -70.22
N GLU A 80 25.78 1.74 -70.45
CA GLU A 80 26.52 0.47 -70.66
C GLU A 80 26.92 0.34 -72.14
N VAL A 81 27.91 -0.50 -72.47
CA VAL A 81 27.84 -1.51 -73.56
C VAL A 81 29.07 -2.45 -73.57
N ASN A 82 28.76 -3.75 -73.43
CA ASN A 82 29.31 -5.02 -73.99
C ASN A 82 30.83 -5.27 -74.09
N ARG A 83 31.40 -6.30 -73.45
CA ARG A 83 31.26 -7.79 -73.57
C ARG A 83 31.92 -8.38 -74.82
N LYS A 84 32.99 -9.18 -74.63
CA LYS A 84 33.30 -10.38 -75.42
C LYS A 84 34.05 -11.42 -74.56
N ASP A 85 33.50 -12.63 -74.58
CA ASP A 85 33.98 -13.86 -73.95
C ASP A 85 35.16 -14.47 -74.73
N GLY A 86 36.11 -15.04 -74.01
CA GLY A 86 37.29 -15.71 -74.57
C GLY A 86 38.25 -16.17 -73.48
N GLY A 87 37.88 -17.21 -72.72
CA GLY A 87 38.76 -17.75 -71.67
C GLY A 87 38.14 -18.82 -70.78
N GLU A 88 37.25 -19.68 -71.28
CA GLU A 88 36.54 -20.65 -70.43
C GLU A 88 37.33 -21.92 -70.07
N VAL A 89 38.47 -22.21 -70.71
CA VAL A 89 39.30 -23.39 -70.33
C VAL A 89 40.40 -23.04 -69.32
N SER A 90 40.79 -21.76 -69.22
CA SER A 90 41.70 -21.26 -68.18
C SER A 90 40.99 -21.01 -66.84
N ARG A 91 39.66 -20.81 -66.88
CA ARG A 91 38.83 -20.54 -65.70
C ARG A 91 38.54 -21.78 -64.84
N LEU A 92 38.47 -23.00 -65.40
CA LEU A 92 38.30 -24.21 -64.57
C LEU A 92 39.57 -24.60 -63.79
N LEU A 93 40.76 -24.41 -64.38
CA LEU A 93 42.04 -24.67 -63.70
C LEU A 93 42.37 -23.58 -62.66
N LEU A 94 41.96 -22.33 -62.89
CA LEU A 94 42.06 -21.23 -61.92
C LEU A 94 41.04 -21.36 -60.77
N PHE A 95 39.84 -21.91 -61.02
CA PHE A 95 38.86 -22.19 -59.96
C PHE A 95 39.29 -23.37 -59.06
N SER A 96 39.93 -24.41 -59.59
CA SER A 96 40.49 -25.49 -58.77
C SER A 96 41.72 -25.04 -57.95
N CYS A 97 42.55 -24.13 -58.49
CA CYS A 97 43.67 -23.56 -57.75
C CYS A 97 43.22 -22.53 -56.67
N GLY A 98 42.14 -21.79 -56.91
CA GLY A 98 41.52 -20.89 -55.93
C GLY A 98 40.84 -21.62 -54.76
N LEU A 99 40.22 -22.78 -55.01
CA LEU A 99 39.60 -23.60 -53.95
C LEU A 99 40.63 -24.39 -53.12
N ILE A 100 41.78 -24.76 -53.69
CA ILE A 100 42.88 -25.41 -52.93
C ILE A 100 43.66 -24.38 -52.08
N LEU A 101 43.66 -23.10 -52.46
CA LEU A 101 44.17 -22.01 -51.61
C LEU A 101 43.20 -21.58 -50.48
N LEU A 102 41.90 -21.93 -50.60
CA LEU A 102 40.88 -21.72 -49.56
C LEU A 102 40.76 -22.87 -48.54
N SER A 103 41.42 -24.01 -48.77
CA SER A 103 41.43 -25.16 -47.83
C SER A 103 42.72 -25.30 -46.99
N SER A 104 43.69 -24.40 -47.14
CA SER A 104 44.97 -24.45 -46.40
C SER A 104 45.35 -23.18 -45.64
N SER A 105 44.52 -22.14 -45.68
CA SER A 105 44.56 -21.10 -44.65
C SER A 105 43.59 -21.51 -43.55
N ARG A 106 44.06 -22.36 -42.63
CA ARG A 106 43.61 -22.21 -41.24
C ARG A 106 43.89 -20.75 -40.94
N VAL A 107 42.86 -19.94 -40.74
CA VAL A 107 43.03 -18.68 -40.01
C VAL A 107 43.54 -19.14 -38.65
N SER A 108 44.86 -19.20 -38.52
CA SER A 108 45.56 -19.29 -37.26
C SER A 108 44.90 -18.24 -36.40
N GLY A 109 44.28 -18.71 -35.31
CA GLY A 109 43.58 -17.84 -34.38
C GLY A 109 44.46 -16.63 -34.15
N ILE A 110 43.93 -15.44 -34.48
CA ILE A 110 44.60 -14.19 -34.18
C ILE A 110 44.86 -14.27 -32.68
N ASP A 111 46.12 -14.42 -32.31
CA ASP A 111 46.50 -14.52 -30.92
C ASP A 111 46.22 -13.14 -30.35
N LEU A 112 45.09 -13.04 -29.64
CA LEU A 112 44.46 -11.77 -29.34
C LEU A 112 45.30 -11.07 -28.28
N THR A 113 46.33 -10.34 -28.72
CA THR A 113 47.22 -9.64 -27.80
C THR A 113 46.44 -8.50 -27.14
N SER A 114 46.75 -8.24 -25.87
CA SER A 114 46.14 -7.11 -25.14
C SER A 114 46.33 -5.76 -25.85
N ALA A 115 47.40 -5.61 -26.63
CA ALA A 115 47.68 -4.42 -27.43
C ALA A 115 46.71 -4.27 -28.61
N MET A 116 46.42 -5.36 -29.34
CA MET A 116 45.48 -5.33 -30.47
C MET A 116 44.05 -5.01 -30.02
N VAL A 117 43.62 -5.62 -28.91
CA VAL A 117 42.29 -5.34 -28.34
C VAL A 117 42.17 -3.88 -27.91
N ARG A 118 43.22 -3.30 -27.33
CA ARG A 118 43.25 -1.87 -26.98
C ARG A 118 43.16 -0.99 -28.22
N GLN A 119 43.94 -1.28 -29.26
CA GLN A 119 43.91 -0.51 -30.49
C GLN A 119 42.54 -0.55 -31.17
N TRP A 120 41.86 -1.70 -31.17
CA TRP A 120 40.51 -1.84 -31.70
C TRP A 120 39.49 -1.10 -30.84
N ALA A 121 39.59 -1.20 -29.51
CA ALA A 121 38.72 -0.48 -28.59
C ALA A 121 38.89 1.04 -28.73
N ASP A 122 40.12 1.54 -28.89
CA ASP A 122 40.42 2.96 -29.07
C ASP A 122 39.88 3.46 -30.41
N ARG A 123 40.02 2.66 -31.48
CA ARG A 123 39.50 3.01 -32.80
C ARG A 123 37.97 3.04 -32.82
N ILE A 124 37.32 2.00 -32.31
CA ILE A 124 35.86 1.95 -32.20
C ILE A 124 35.36 3.07 -31.29
N GLY A 125 36.06 3.34 -30.19
CA GLY A 125 35.74 4.44 -29.28
C GLY A 125 35.80 5.81 -29.95
N LYS A 126 36.84 6.07 -30.76
CA LYS A 126 36.97 7.31 -31.54
C LYS A 126 35.89 7.43 -32.61
N GLU A 127 35.72 6.40 -33.45
CA GLU A 127 34.72 6.39 -34.51
C GLU A 127 33.30 6.56 -33.95
N ALA A 128 32.98 5.86 -32.86
CA ALA A 128 31.68 6.00 -32.19
C ALA A 128 31.49 7.38 -31.54
N SER A 129 32.55 7.96 -30.96
CA SER A 129 32.49 9.32 -30.38
C SER A 129 32.28 10.37 -31.47
N GLU A 130 33.03 10.30 -32.57
CA GLU A 130 32.89 11.23 -33.70
C GLU A 130 31.52 11.12 -34.36
N PHE A 131 31.04 9.88 -34.57
CA PHE A 131 29.69 9.63 -35.07
C PHE A 131 28.62 10.20 -34.12
N THR A 132 28.78 9.98 -32.81
CA THR A 132 27.83 10.49 -31.79
C THR A 132 27.87 12.01 -31.72
N GLU A 133 29.04 12.65 -31.74
CA GLU A 133 29.17 14.11 -31.72
C GLU A 133 28.54 14.76 -32.96
N ASN A 134 28.76 14.17 -34.14
CA ASN A 134 28.19 14.66 -35.38
C ASN A 134 26.67 14.45 -35.45
N LEU A 135 26.16 13.31 -34.97
CA LEU A 135 24.73 13.00 -35.02
C LEU A 135 23.93 13.74 -33.93
N THR A 136 24.49 13.92 -32.74
CA THR A 136 23.81 14.60 -31.62
C THR A 136 23.85 16.12 -31.73
N GLY A 137 24.81 16.68 -32.48
CA GLY A 137 24.96 18.14 -32.63
C GLY A 137 25.29 18.84 -31.31
N ALA A 138 25.88 18.14 -30.33
CA ALA A 138 26.14 18.67 -28.99
C ALA A 138 26.98 19.98 -29.01
N LYS A 139 27.92 20.09 -29.96
CA LYS A 139 28.73 21.31 -30.16
C LYS A 139 27.89 22.48 -30.64
N TYR A 140 26.97 22.23 -31.58
CA TYR A 140 26.05 23.24 -32.08
C TYR A 140 25.09 23.71 -30.98
N LEU A 141 24.57 22.79 -30.17
CA LEU A 141 23.71 23.13 -29.04
C LEU A 141 24.48 23.98 -28.00
N LYS A 142 25.71 23.60 -27.66
CA LYS A 142 26.55 24.39 -26.75
C LYS A 142 26.78 25.81 -27.29
N GLN A 143 27.14 25.95 -28.56
CA GLN A 143 27.29 27.26 -29.21
C GLN A 143 25.99 28.06 -29.22
N ALA A 144 24.85 27.41 -29.42
CA ALA A 144 23.55 28.06 -29.33
C ALA A 144 23.26 28.59 -27.92
N TYR A 145 23.59 27.84 -26.86
CA TYR A 145 23.46 28.31 -25.48
C TYR A 145 24.43 29.44 -25.13
N GLU A 146 25.66 29.42 -25.66
CA GLU A 146 26.66 30.48 -25.45
C GLU A 146 26.33 31.78 -26.21
N ASN A 147 25.66 31.67 -27.36
CA ASN A 147 25.22 32.82 -28.16
C ASN A 147 23.93 33.48 -27.64
N LEU A 148 23.21 32.83 -26.72
CA LEU A 148 21.99 33.36 -26.12
C LEU A 148 22.31 34.17 -24.87
N THR A 149 21.64 35.31 -24.70
CA THR A 149 21.78 36.16 -23.51
C THR A 149 20.89 35.66 -22.39
N PHE A 150 21.31 34.58 -21.71
CA PHE A 150 20.68 34.13 -20.47
C PHE A 150 21.45 34.63 -19.26
N THR A 151 20.72 35.02 -18.22
CA THR A 151 21.28 35.29 -16.90
C THR A 151 21.23 34.00 -16.08
N THR A 152 22.38 33.51 -15.65
CA THR A 152 22.47 32.41 -14.68
C THR A 152 22.33 32.96 -13.28
N GLU A 153 21.37 32.44 -12.51
CA GLU A 153 21.22 32.75 -11.09
C GLU A 153 21.70 31.56 -10.25
N ASP A 154 22.49 31.85 -9.22
CA ASP A 154 22.88 30.84 -8.25
C ASP A 154 21.70 30.50 -7.33
N VAL A 155 21.37 29.22 -7.24
CA VAL A 155 20.28 28.75 -6.37
C VAL A 155 20.79 28.68 -4.93
N ILE A 156 20.38 29.64 -4.11
CA ILE A 156 20.65 29.63 -2.67
C ILE A 156 19.65 28.70 -1.97
N TRP A 157 20.08 27.46 -1.68
CA TRP A 157 19.21 26.42 -1.11
C TRP A 157 18.58 26.79 0.24
N SER A 158 19.22 27.61 1.07
CA SER A 158 18.64 28.07 2.33
C SER A 158 17.41 28.95 2.13
N GLU A 159 17.40 29.80 1.10
CA GLU A 159 16.25 30.65 0.78
C GLU A 159 15.10 29.82 0.21
N VAL A 160 15.41 28.86 -0.67
CA VAL A 160 14.42 27.92 -1.21
C VAL A 160 13.77 27.12 -0.08
N LEU A 161 14.55 26.60 0.87
CA LEU A 161 14.03 25.87 2.03
C LEU A 161 13.18 26.76 2.94
N ASN A 162 13.60 28.00 3.19
CA ASN A 162 12.82 28.94 4.00
C ASN A 162 11.51 29.33 3.34
N ARG A 163 11.52 29.54 2.02
CA ARG A 163 10.32 29.79 1.23
C ARG A 163 9.38 28.59 1.28
N MET A 164 9.89 27.38 1.02
CA MET A 164 9.11 26.14 1.11
C MET A 164 8.49 25.96 2.50
N ARG A 165 9.27 26.17 3.57
CA ARG A 165 8.79 26.10 4.95
C ARG A 165 7.61 27.06 5.17
N THR A 166 7.75 28.31 4.75
CA THR A 166 6.74 29.36 4.96
C THR A 166 5.47 29.09 4.17
N GLU A 167 5.60 28.66 2.90
CA GLU A 167 4.45 28.29 2.06
C GLU A 167 3.72 27.05 2.62
N MET A 168 4.46 26.04 3.09
CA MET A 168 3.87 24.86 3.74
C MET A 168 3.17 25.21 5.06
N GLU A 169 3.78 26.08 5.87
CA GLU A 169 3.19 26.55 7.13
C GLU A 169 1.87 27.27 6.88
N ALA A 170 1.82 28.20 5.92
CA ALA A 170 0.60 28.89 5.53
C ALA A 170 -0.46 27.90 4.99
N PHE A 171 -0.05 26.96 4.13
CA PHE A 171 -0.95 25.94 3.57
C PHE A 171 -1.60 25.07 4.65
N PHE A 172 -0.83 24.54 5.60
CA PHE A 172 -1.38 23.72 6.68
C PHE A 172 -2.16 24.54 7.70
N SER A 173 -1.76 25.79 7.96
CA SER A 173 -2.47 26.71 8.85
C SER A 173 -3.89 27.02 8.33
N ASN A 174 -4.01 27.34 7.04
CA ASN A 174 -5.31 27.60 6.40
C ASN A 174 -6.24 26.39 6.47
N LYS A 175 -5.72 25.18 6.19
CA LYS A 175 -6.49 23.94 6.31
C LYS A 175 -6.93 23.65 7.75
N THR A 176 -6.05 23.91 8.71
CA THR A 176 -6.36 23.75 10.13
C THR A 176 -7.46 24.73 10.57
N SER A 177 -7.44 25.97 10.07
CA SER A 177 -8.48 26.97 10.32
C SER A 177 -9.84 26.51 9.78
N SER A 178 -9.90 26.03 8.54
CA SER A 178 -11.12 25.48 7.93
C SER A 178 -11.68 24.28 8.70
N LEU A 179 -10.80 23.39 9.19
CA LEU A 179 -11.21 22.26 10.03
C LEU A 179 -11.78 22.73 11.37
N LYS A 180 -11.14 23.69 12.05
CA LYS A 180 -11.63 24.25 13.32
C LYS A 180 -13.01 24.90 13.18
N LYS A 181 -13.26 25.62 12.08
CA LYS A 181 -14.59 26.17 11.77
C LYS A 181 -15.65 25.07 11.65
N LEU A 182 -15.31 23.97 10.98
CA LEU A 182 -16.22 22.83 10.79
C LEU A 182 -16.52 22.12 12.11
N VAL A 183 -15.50 21.88 12.95
CA VAL A 183 -15.66 21.27 14.28
C VAL A 183 -16.59 22.11 15.15
N LYS A 184 -16.34 23.41 15.26
CA LYS A 184 -17.19 24.32 16.04
C LYS A 184 -18.65 24.29 15.56
N LYS A 185 -18.86 24.33 14.24
CA LYS A 185 -20.21 24.25 13.67
C LYS A 185 -20.88 22.91 13.96
N ALA A 186 -20.13 21.81 13.92
CA ALA A 186 -20.65 20.48 14.22
C ALA A 186 -21.09 20.36 15.68
N GLU A 187 -20.25 20.81 16.62
CA GLU A 187 -20.58 20.85 18.05
C GLU A 187 -21.82 21.71 18.32
N ASP A 188 -21.86 22.92 17.74
CA ASP A 188 -23.01 23.83 17.86
C ASP A 188 -24.29 23.23 17.28
N ALA A 189 -24.21 22.60 16.10
CA ALA A 189 -25.35 21.98 15.43
C ALA A 189 -25.86 20.77 16.22
N TYR A 190 -24.96 19.95 16.77
CA TYR A 190 -25.31 18.81 17.60
C TYR A 190 -25.98 19.25 18.91
N CYS A 191 -25.41 20.24 19.62
CA CYS A 191 -25.95 20.72 20.89
C CYS A 191 -27.33 21.40 20.74
N LYS A 192 -27.57 22.09 19.62
CA LYS A 192 -28.87 22.74 19.35
C LYS A 192 -29.95 21.74 18.91
N TYR A 193 -29.56 20.57 18.43
CA TYR A 193 -30.49 19.62 17.85
C TYR A 193 -31.23 18.81 18.92
N LYS A 194 -32.56 18.80 18.85
CA LYS A 194 -33.40 17.97 19.72
C LYS A 194 -33.67 16.63 19.05
N TYR A 195 -33.30 15.55 19.74
CA TYR A 195 -33.49 14.19 19.25
C TYR A 195 -34.98 13.86 19.08
N ASN A 196 -35.36 13.35 17.90
CA ASN A 196 -36.71 12.89 17.62
C ASN A 196 -36.71 11.41 17.23
N LYS A 197 -37.22 10.55 18.10
CA LYS A 197 -37.27 9.10 17.89
C LYS A 197 -38.19 8.68 16.73
N ASN A 198 -39.22 9.47 16.43
CA ASN A 198 -40.25 9.15 15.44
C ASN A 198 -39.93 9.71 14.05
N LEU A 199 -38.80 10.40 13.89
CA LEU A 199 -38.39 11.00 12.63
C LEU A 199 -38.13 9.91 11.57
N LYS A 200 -38.83 9.99 10.44
CA LYS A 200 -38.68 9.05 9.33
C LYS A 200 -37.70 9.58 8.28
N ILE A 201 -37.10 8.66 7.53
CA ILE A 201 -36.17 8.98 6.44
C ILE A 201 -36.82 9.80 5.32
N SER A 202 -38.12 9.62 5.08
CA SER A 202 -38.89 10.39 4.08
C SER A 202 -39.14 11.85 4.46
N GLU A 203 -38.97 12.20 5.74
CA GLU A 203 -39.19 13.55 6.27
C GLU A 203 -37.92 14.39 6.32
N ILE A 204 -36.79 13.83 5.85
CA ILE A 204 -35.49 14.50 5.85
C ILE A 204 -34.91 14.61 4.45
N ASP A 205 -34.10 15.64 4.25
CA ASP A 205 -33.29 15.78 3.05
C ASP A 205 -32.08 14.84 3.13
N TYR A 206 -32.18 13.71 2.42
CA TYR A 206 -31.16 12.66 2.39
C TYR A 206 -30.58 12.49 0.98
N PRO A 207 -29.53 13.27 0.63
CA PRO A 207 -28.78 13.08 -0.61
C PRO A 207 -27.88 11.83 -0.49
N ASN A 208 -28.45 10.65 -0.69
CA ASN A 208 -27.72 9.38 -0.63
C ASN A 208 -26.71 9.29 -1.78
N SER A 209 -25.42 9.12 -1.47
CA SER A 209 -24.37 9.02 -2.48
C SER A 209 -24.43 7.72 -3.32
N LYS A 210 -25.05 6.66 -2.79
CA LYS A 210 -25.22 5.37 -3.47
C LYS A 210 -26.38 5.35 -4.46
N ASP A 211 -27.45 6.08 -4.15
CA ASP A 211 -28.65 6.23 -5.01
C ASP A 211 -28.89 7.71 -5.30
N LEU A 212 -27.89 8.36 -5.88
CA LEU A 212 -27.93 9.79 -6.14
C LEU A 212 -28.80 10.11 -7.37
N HIS A 213 -29.03 9.15 -8.28
CA HIS A 213 -29.89 9.36 -9.47
C HIS A 213 -31.34 9.67 -9.11
N SER A 214 -31.93 8.96 -8.13
CA SER A 214 -33.28 9.23 -7.63
C SER A 214 -33.39 10.65 -7.05
N TYR A 215 -32.32 11.09 -6.38
CA TYR A 215 -32.22 12.41 -5.80
C TYR A 215 -32.07 13.50 -6.87
N LEU A 216 -31.20 13.28 -7.86
CA LEU A 216 -30.94 14.18 -8.98
C LEU A 216 -32.20 14.52 -9.77
N ASN A 217 -33.01 13.52 -10.08
CA ASN A 217 -34.26 13.70 -10.81
C ASN A 217 -35.27 14.57 -10.04
N LYS A 218 -35.22 14.55 -8.70
CA LYS A 218 -36.09 15.37 -7.84
C LYS A 218 -35.58 16.80 -7.67
N THR A 219 -34.26 16.99 -7.59
CA THR A 219 -33.67 18.29 -7.23
C THR A 219 -33.10 19.08 -8.41
N GLY A 220 -32.96 18.47 -9.59
CA GLY A 220 -32.37 19.12 -10.78
C GLY A 220 -30.89 19.49 -10.60
N LEU A 221 -30.17 18.79 -9.73
CA LEU A 221 -28.76 19.08 -9.47
C LEU A 221 -27.89 18.70 -10.68
N THR A 222 -26.95 19.58 -11.04
CA THR A 222 -26.02 19.34 -12.13
C THR A 222 -24.65 18.93 -11.60
N PHE A 223 -24.10 17.89 -12.19
CA PHE A 223 -22.75 17.41 -11.94
C PHE A 223 -21.86 17.89 -13.07
N LYS A 224 -20.69 18.44 -12.72
CA LYS A 224 -19.72 18.92 -13.69
C LYS A 224 -18.36 18.30 -13.38
N TYR A 225 -17.67 17.88 -14.42
CA TYR A 225 -16.30 17.41 -14.28
C TYR A 225 -15.42 18.52 -13.72
N ASN A 226 -14.65 18.20 -12.67
CA ASN A 226 -13.72 19.13 -12.06
C ASN A 226 -12.29 18.57 -12.09
N SER A 227 -11.35 19.37 -12.60
CA SER A 227 -9.95 18.97 -12.77
C SER A 227 -9.22 18.72 -11.43
N THR A 228 -9.57 19.44 -10.37
CA THR A 228 -9.01 19.25 -9.02
C THR A 228 -9.42 17.90 -8.43
N PHE A 229 -10.67 17.51 -8.63
CA PHE A 229 -11.22 16.26 -8.09
C PHE A 229 -11.09 15.06 -9.04
N LYS A 230 -10.75 15.29 -10.32
CA LYS A 230 -10.65 14.29 -11.39
C LYS A 230 -11.91 13.44 -11.55
N THR A 231 -13.07 14.02 -11.26
CA THR A 231 -14.37 13.35 -11.30
C THR A 231 -15.48 14.39 -11.40
N GLU A 232 -16.69 13.92 -11.68
CA GLU A 232 -17.88 14.76 -11.71
C GLU A 232 -18.34 15.07 -10.29
N VAL A 233 -18.46 16.34 -9.98
CA VAL A 233 -18.88 16.83 -8.66
C VAL A 233 -19.91 17.93 -8.79
N SER A 234 -20.68 18.14 -7.72
CA SER A 234 -21.59 19.27 -7.59
C SER A 234 -21.28 20.04 -6.31
N PHE A 235 -20.94 21.33 -6.44
CA PHE A 235 -20.64 22.21 -5.30
C PHE A 235 -21.89 22.73 -4.59
N ASN A 236 -23.08 22.46 -5.14
CA ASN A 236 -24.33 22.98 -4.59
C ASN A 236 -24.70 22.36 -3.23
N ARG A 237 -24.23 21.14 -2.94
CA ARG A 237 -24.62 20.41 -1.73
C ARG A 237 -23.59 19.35 -1.34
N SER A 238 -23.70 18.81 -0.13
CA SER A 238 -23.00 17.60 0.30
C SER A 238 -23.85 16.35 0.06
N VAL A 239 -23.22 15.17 0.04
CA VAL A 239 -23.90 13.88 -0.04
C VAL A 239 -23.57 13.03 1.18
N VAL A 240 -24.39 12.03 1.46
CA VAL A 240 -24.23 11.13 2.58
C VAL A 240 -24.03 9.70 2.09
N HIS A 241 -22.94 9.10 2.53
CA HIS A 241 -22.65 7.68 2.42
C HIS A 241 -23.05 6.96 3.71
N VAL A 242 -23.78 5.85 3.59
CA VAL A 242 -24.08 4.94 4.70
C VAL A 242 -23.50 3.56 4.37
N PRO A 243 -22.68 2.96 5.25
CA PRO A 243 -22.14 1.60 5.04
C PRO A 243 -23.25 0.57 4.84
N THR A 244 -22.98 -0.46 4.04
CA THR A 244 -23.98 -1.48 3.67
C THR A 244 -24.48 -2.30 4.86
N ASP A 245 -23.68 -2.44 5.93
CA ASP A 245 -24.05 -3.12 7.17
C ASP A 245 -24.84 -2.23 8.15
N VAL A 246 -25.09 -0.96 7.80
CA VAL A 246 -25.84 0.01 8.63
C VAL A 246 -27.19 0.32 8.01
N TYR A 247 -28.26 0.17 8.80
CA TYR A 247 -29.61 0.55 8.37
C TYR A 247 -29.79 2.07 8.43
N ASP A 248 -29.97 2.69 7.26
CA ASP A 248 -30.15 4.14 7.07
C ASP A 248 -31.42 4.70 7.74
N GLY A 249 -32.50 3.91 7.81
CA GLY A 249 -33.75 4.25 8.49
C GLY A 249 -33.68 4.18 10.02
N ALA A 250 -32.55 3.81 10.62
CA ALA A 250 -32.40 3.81 12.07
C ALA A 250 -32.53 5.24 12.62
N SER A 251 -33.30 5.44 13.69
CA SER A 251 -33.57 6.78 14.24
C SER A 251 -32.29 7.56 14.53
N GLU A 252 -31.22 6.92 15.04
CA GLU A 252 -29.93 7.56 15.27
C GLU A 252 -29.27 8.09 14.00
N ILE A 253 -29.38 7.35 12.89
CA ILE A 253 -28.81 7.74 11.58
C ILE A 253 -29.63 8.87 10.97
N VAL A 254 -30.97 8.74 10.96
CA VAL A 254 -31.87 9.76 10.41
C VAL A 254 -31.71 11.10 11.15
N ASN A 255 -31.66 11.07 12.48
CA ASN A 255 -31.38 12.26 13.28
C ASN A 255 -29.97 12.81 12.98
N GLY A 256 -28.98 11.92 12.86
CA GLY A 256 -27.62 12.21 12.44
C GLY A 256 -27.52 13.00 11.15
N ILE A 257 -28.18 12.49 10.11
CA ILE A 257 -28.24 13.11 8.78
C ILE A 257 -28.92 14.47 8.88
N LYS A 258 -30.02 14.58 9.64
CA LYS A 258 -30.76 15.84 9.78
C LYS A 258 -29.90 16.95 10.40
N TRP A 259 -29.26 16.73 11.55
CA TRP A 259 -28.47 17.80 12.19
C TRP A 259 -27.19 18.14 11.41
N THR A 260 -26.57 17.15 10.75
CA THR A 260 -25.36 17.37 9.94
C THR A 260 -25.60 18.18 8.67
N SER A 261 -26.86 18.38 8.25
CA SER A 261 -27.20 19.33 7.17
C SER A 261 -26.73 20.76 7.46
N GLY A 262 -26.63 21.14 8.74
CA GLY A 262 -26.12 22.44 9.15
C GLY A 262 -24.63 22.67 8.81
N LEU A 263 -23.90 21.65 8.37
CA LEU A 263 -22.49 21.75 7.95
C LEU A 263 -22.33 22.27 6.53
N ASP A 264 -23.36 22.16 5.68
CA ASP A 264 -23.28 22.49 4.25
C ASP A 264 -22.84 23.95 4.02
N SER A 265 -23.35 24.88 4.83
CA SER A 265 -22.94 26.28 4.77
C SER A 265 -21.45 26.48 5.07
N VAL A 266 -20.88 25.68 5.98
CA VAL A 266 -19.47 25.80 6.35
C VAL A 266 -18.58 25.13 5.32
N PHE A 267 -19.02 24.00 4.75
CA PHE A 267 -18.31 23.37 3.63
C PHE A 267 -18.14 24.34 2.44
N ASP A 268 -19.22 25.01 2.07
CA ASP A 268 -19.22 25.97 0.97
C ASP A 268 -18.36 27.21 1.30
N ASN A 269 -18.53 27.80 2.49
CA ASN A 269 -17.71 28.94 2.92
C ASN A 269 -16.21 28.62 2.99
N ASN A 270 -15.86 27.42 3.46
CA ASN A 270 -14.47 26.97 3.49
C ASN A 270 -13.89 26.88 2.09
N ARG A 271 -14.65 26.36 1.12
CA ARG A 271 -14.23 26.27 -0.29
C ARG A 271 -14.01 27.63 -0.92
N HIS A 272 -14.88 28.60 -0.65
CA HIS A 272 -14.70 29.98 -1.12
C HIS A 272 -13.48 30.66 -0.46
N SER A 273 -13.24 30.37 0.82
CA SER A 273 -12.08 30.91 1.56
C SER A 273 -10.75 30.30 1.09
N ASP A 274 -10.74 29.01 0.76
CA ASP A 274 -9.57 28.27 0.29
C ASP A 274 -9.94 27.37 -0.91
N PRO A 275 -9.77 27.86 -2.15
CA PRO A 275 -10.01 27.10 -3.36
C PRO A 275 -9.09 25.88 -3.55
N SER A 276 -8.01 25.76 -2.76
CA SER A 276 -7.11 24.60 -2.80
C SER A 276 -7.64 23.40 -2.00
N LEU A 277 -8.73 23.57 -1.24
CA LEU A 277 -9.34 22.49 -0.48
C LEU A 277 -9.85 21.39 -1.41
N SER A 278 -9.45 20.16 -1.09
CA SER A 278 -9.98 18.95 -1.70
C SER A 278 -11.28 18.52 -0.98
N TRP A 279 -11.47 17.22 -0.77
CA TRP A 279 -12.66 16.68 -0.11
C TRP A 279 -12.76 17.17 1.33
N GLN A 280 -13.94 17.68 1.68
CA GLN A 280 -14.32 17.93 3.07
C GLN A 280 -15.31 16.85 3.48
N TYR A 281 -15.11 16.25 4.65
CA TYR A 281 -15.96 15.17 5.11
C TYR A 281 -16.13 15.15 6.62
N PHE A 282 -17.28 14.66 7.05
CA PHE A 282 -17.63 14.37 8.43
C PHE A 282 -17.98 12.89 8.54
N GLY A 283 -17.25 12.15 9.39
CA GLY A 283 -17.59 10.77 9.72
C GLY A 283 -18.27 10.70 11.08
N SER A 284 -19.45 10.09 11.15
CA SER A 284 -20.15 9.85 12.41
C SER A 284 -19.65 8.56 13.08
N ASP A 285 -19.67 8.56 14.41
CA ASP A 285 -19.55 7.37 15.25
C ASP A 285 -20.61 6.29 14.94
N LYS A 286 -21.76 6.70 14.39
CA LYS A 286 -22.83 5.81 13.93
C LYS A 286 -22.55 5.18 12.56
N GLY A 287 -21.51 5.62 11.85
CA GLY A 287 -20.98 4.98 10.64
C GLY A 287 -21.26 5.74 9.34
N PHE A 288 -22.28 6.58 9.28
CA PHE A 288 -22.53 7.40 8.09
C PHE A 288 -21.46 8.49 7.93
N MET A 289 -21.21 8.87 6.68
CA MET A 289 -20.22 9.89 6.32
C MET A 289 -20.87 10.92 5.40
N ARG A 290 -20.71 12.20 5.70
CA ARG A 290 -21.14 13.30 4.83
C ARG A 290 -19.92 13.87 4.10
N THR A 291 -20.00 14.04 2.78
CA THR A 291 -18.88 14.49 1.95
C THR A 291 -19.28 15.67 1.06
N TYR A 292 -18.40 16.64 0.94
CA TYR A 292 -18.53 17.81 0.08
C TYR A 292 -17.25 17.99 -0.78
N PRO A 293 -17.36 18.36 -2.07
CA PRO A 293 -18.61 18.54 -2.83
C PRO A 293 -19.37 17.21 -3.04
N ALA A 294 -20.61 17.28 -3.50
CA ALA A 294 -21.39 16.09 -3.83
C ALA A 294 -20.70 15.29 -4.94
N LYS A 295 -20.67 13.96 -4.78
CA LYS A 295 -20.15 13.00 -5.76
C LYS A 295 -21.00 11.73 -5.71
N HIS A 296 -21.18 11.08 -6.85
CA HIS A 296 -21.63 9.69 -6.87
C HIS A 296 -20.63 8.79 -6.14
N TRP A 297 -21.14 7.84 -5.36
CA TRP A 297 -20.32 6.76 -4.83
C TRP A 297 -20.04 5.77 -5.96
N ASP A 298 -18.78 5.66 -6.38
CA ASP A 298 -18.35 4.85 -7.54
C ASP A 298 -18.41 3.35 -7.22
N ASP A 299 -19.62 2.82 -7.10
CA ASP A 299 -19.85 1.38 -6.98
C ASP A 299 -21.01 0.89 -7.87
N ASN A 300 -21.00 1.36 -9.12
CA ASN A 300 -22.01 1.00 -10.13
C ASN A 300 -21.85 -0.45 -10.62
N ASN A 301 -20.92 -1.23 -10.08
CA ASN A 301 -20.80 -2.64 -10.42
C ASN A 301 -21.77 -3.44 -9.54
N PRO A 302 -22.86 -4.01 -10.08
CA PRO A 302 -23.82 -4.78 -9.30
C PRO A 302 -23.21 -6.03 -8.63
N ASN A 303 -22.01 -6.45 -9.05
CA ASN A 303 -21.27 -7.57 -8.47
C ASN A 303 -20.24 -7.14 -7.41
N HIS A 304 -20.05 -5.84 -7.17
CA HIS A 304 -19.19 -5.33 -6.10
C HIS A 304 -20.05 -4.89 -4.92
N VAL A 305 -19.72 -5.39 -3.73
CA VAL A 305 -20.39 -4.97 -2.50
C VAL A 305 -19.53 -3.88 -1.87
N ASP A 306 -20.13 -2.72 -1.63
CA ASP A 306 -19.47 -1.63 -0.92
C ASP A 306 -19.15 -2.03 0.53
N LEU A 307 -17.85 -2.22 0.79
CA LEU A 307 -17.29 -2.50 2.12
C LEU A 307 -16.78 -1.25 2.82
N PHE A 308 -17.07 -0.06 2.30
CA PHE A 308 -16.60 1.18 2.91
C PHE A 308 -17.33 1.49 4.22
N ASP A 309 -16.54 1.69 5.27
CA ASP A 309 -16.98 2.24 6.55
C ASP A 309 -15.97 3.31 7.00
N ALA A 310 -16.44 4.53 7.25
CA ALA A 310 -15.59 5.65 7.65
C ALA A 310 -14.84 5.36 8.96
N ARG A 311 -15.47 4.62 9.88
CA ARG A 311 -14.91 4.32 11.21
C ARG A 311 -13.70 3.39 11.16
N ARG A 312 -13.54 2.66 10.05
CA ARG A 312 -12.40 1.77 9.81
C ARG A 312 -11.25 2.46 9.07
N ARG A 313 -11.40 3.74 8.70
CA ARG A 313 -10.39 4.45 7.91
C ARG A 313 -9.28 5.00 8.79
N PRO A 314 -8.01 4.97 8.33
CA PRO A 314 -6.88 5.47 9.10
C PRO A 314 -7.06 6.90 9.60
N TRP A 315 -7.60 7.80 8.77
CA TRP A 315 -7.85 9.19 9.15
C TRP A 315 -8.85 9.32 10.31
N TYR A 316 -9.87 8.45 10.35
CA TYR A 316 -10.88 8.46 11.42
C TYR A 316 -10.27 7.92 12.71
N ILE A 317 -9.57 6.78 12.62
CA ILE A 317 -8.97 6.12 13.78
C ILE A 317 -7.89 6.99 14.44
N GLN A 318 -7.07 7.68 13.64
CA GLN A 318 -6.05 8.61 14.14
C GLN A 318 -6.65 9.85 14.82
N GLY A 319 -7.81 10.32 14.37
CA GLY A 319 -8.53 11.42 15.02
C GLY A 319 -9.29 10.98 16.27
N ALA A 320 -9.79 9.75 16.30
CA ALA A 320 -10.60 9.22 17.39
C ALA A 320 -9.80 8.61 18.55
N THR A 321 -8.56 8.16 18.30
CA THR A 321 -7.75 7.43 19.28
C THR A 321 -6.29 7.89 19.28
N SER A 322 -5.66 7.90 20.45
CA SER A 322 -4.23 8.14 20.60
C SER A 322 -3.41 6.89 20.23
N PRO A 323 -2.11 7.05 19.91
CA PRO A 323 -1.18 5.93 19.78
C PRO A 323 -1.20 4.99 21.00
N LYS A 324 -1.16 3.69 20.75
CA LYS A 324 -1.35 2.65 21.78
C LYS A 324 -0.43 1.44 21.61
N ASN A 325 -0.08 0.84 22.75
CA ASN A 325 0.63 -0.42 22.87
C ASN A 325 -0.37 -1.54 23.15
N ILE A 326 -0.50 -2.49 22.23
CA ILE A 326 -1.50 -3.56 22.30
C ILE A 326 -0.83 -4.94 22.34
N ILE A 327 -1.20 -5.76 23.31
CA ILE A 327 -0.93 -7.19 23.26
C ILE A 327 -2.23 -7.91 22.88
N ILE A 328 -2.22 -8.65 21.78
CA ILE A 328 -3.31 -9.56 21.44
C ILE A 328 -2.99 -10.90 22.08
N LEU A 329 -3.78 -11.31 23.07
CA LEU A 329 -3.63 -12.58 23.77
C LEU A 329 -4.62 -13.60 23.20
N ILE A 330 -4.13 -14.69 22.63
CA ILE A 330 -4.95 -15.73 21.99
C ILE A 330 -4.85 -17.03 22.79
N ASP A 331 -5.99 -17.55 23.21
CA ASP A 331 -6.09 -18.90 23.77
C ASP A 331 -5.88 -19.93 22.65
N ALA A 332 -4.88 -20.78 22.83
CA ALA A 332 -4.51 -21.86 21.92
C ALA A 332 -4.70 -23.25 22.56
N SER A 333 -5.55 -23.36 23.59
CA SER A 333 -5.89 -24.64 24.19
C SER A 333 -6.75 -25.52 23.27
N GLY A 334 -6.85 -26.81 23.60
CA GLY A 334 -7.62 -27.78 22.82
C GLY A 334 -9.13 -27.45 22.70
N SER A 335 -9.70 -26.62 23.58
CA SER A 335 -11.10 -26.18 23.46
C SER A 335 -11.33 -25.26 22.26
N MET A 336 -10.27 -24.60 21.79
CA MET A 336 -10.30 -23.70 20.66
C MET A 336 -10.25 -24.43 19.31
N HIS A 337 -10.09 -25.76 19.29
CA HIS A 337 -9.94 -26.54 18.06
C HIS A 337 -11.07 -26.30 17.06
N GLY A 338 -10.70 -26.14 15.79
CA GLY A 338 -11.63 -25.95 14.68
C GLY A 338 -12.16 -24.52 14.53
N VAL A 339 -13.48 -24.35 14.63
CA VAL A 339 -14.16 -23.07 14.34
C VAL A 339 -13.73 -21.94 15.29
N PRO A 340 -13.63 -22.13 16.63
CA PRO A 340 -13.23 -21.06 17.54
C PRO A 340 -11.84 -20.49 17.20
N MET A 341 -10.83 -21.32 16.98
CA MET A 341 -9.49 -20.87 16.58
C MET A 341 -9.52 -20.11 15.24
N ARG A 342 -10.33 -20.56 14.27
CA ARG A 342 -10.50 -19.84 13.00
C ARG A 342 -11.08 -18.44 13.20
N ILE A 343 -12.11 -18.30 14.05
CA ILE A 343 -12.71 -17.01 14.37
C ILE A 343 -11.73 -16.14 15.14
N ALA A 344 -10.97 -16.69 16.10
CA ALA A 344 -9.96 -15.97 16.86
C ALA A 344 -8.86 -15.41 15.94
N LYS A 345 -8.31 -16.24 15.03
CA LYS A 345 -7.33 -15.80 14.03
C LYS A 345 -7.89 -14.68 13.14
N LEU A 346 -9.11 -14.83 12.61
CA LEU A 346 -9.73 -13.82 11.76
C LEU A 346 -10.01 -12.51 12.54
N SER A 347 -10.43 -12.62 13.79
CA SER A 347 -10.67 -11.47 14.67
C SER A 347 -9.37 -10.73 14.96
N ALA A 348 -8.29 -11.44 15.29
CA ALA A 348 -6.95 -10.86 15.45
C ALA A 348 -6.49 -10.15 14.18
N GLN A 349 -6.68 -10.75 12.99
CA GLN A 349 -6.33 -10.11 11.72
C GLN A 349 -7.10 -8.81 11.48
N ASN A 350 -8.42 -8.81 11.75
CA ASN A 350 -9.26 -7.63 11.63
C ASN A 350 -8.91 -6.54 12.66
N LEU A 351 -8.53 -6.93 13.89
CA LEU A 351 -8.02 -5.99 14.89
C LEU A 351 -6.71 -5.34 14.43
N ILE A 352 -5.76 -6.13 13.92
CA ILE A 352 -4.47 -5.63 13.41
C ILE A 352 -4.66 -4.62 12.26
N ASP A 353 -5.69 -4.79 11.43
CA ASP A 353 -6.00 -3.83 10.36
C ASP A 353 -6.44 -2.46 10.87
N THR A 354 -6.95 -2.37 12.10
CA THR A 354 -7.37 -1.10 12.71
C THR A 354 -6.21 -0.27 13.24
N PHE A 355 -5.02 -0.87 13.42
CA PHE A 355 -3.89 -0.16 14.03
C PHE A 355 -3.33 0.89 13.06
N GLY A 356 -2.98 2.08 13.57
CA GLY A 356 -2.26 3.11 12.82
C GLY A 356 -0.76 2.86 12.79
N ASP A 357 0.00 3.56 11.95
CA ASP A 357 1.47 3.37 11.89
C ASP A 357 2.19 3.80 13.19
N ASN A 358 1.53 4.60 14.04
CA ASN A 358 2.05 5.03 15.34
C ASN A 358 1.70 4.04 16.47
N ASP A 359 0.93 2.99 16.19
CA ASP A 359 0.58 1.96 17.17
C ASP A 359 1.66 0.87 17.20
N PHE A 360 1.84 0.27 18.37
CA PHE A 360 2.76 -0.85 18.58
C PHE A 360 1.98 -2.06 19.08
N PHE A 361 2.29 -3.23 18.56
CA PHE A 361 1.57 -4.44 18.93
C PHE A 361 2.45 -5.68 18.92
N ASN A 362 2.04 -6.69 19.68
CA ASN A 362 2.54 -8.04 19.55
C ASN A 362 1.41 -9.04 19.85
N VAL A 363 1.60 -10.29 19.46
CA VAL A 363 0.64 -11.35 19.74
C VAL A 363 1.29 -12.34 20.70
N VAL A 364 0.59 -12.65 21.78
CA VAL A 364 0.92 -13.76 22.69
C VAL A 364 -0.14 -14.82 22.47
N TYR A 365 0.28 -16.07 22.32
CA TYR A 365 -0.64 -17.20 22.34
C TYR A 365 -0.19 -18.18 23.42
N PHE A 366 -1.15 -18.83 24.06
CA PHE A 366 -0.85 -19.68 25.21
C PHE A 366 -1.71 -20.94 25.21
N ASN A 367 -1.09 -22.03 25.65
CA ASN A 367 -1.74 -23.27 25.99
C ASN A 367 -1.13 -23.75 27.33
N LYS A 368 -0.35 -24.83 27.34
CA LYS A 368 0.45 -25.23 28.50
C LYS A 368 1.58 -24.24 28.78
N ASP A 369 2.17 -23.70 27.72
CA ASP A 369 3.23 -22.69 27.79
C ASP A 369 2.75 -21.40 27.11
N SER A 370 3.40 -20.27 27.42
CA SER A 370 3.13 -18.99 26.76
C SER A 370 4.19 -18.68 25.69
N PHE A 371 3.74 -18.30 24.50
CA PHE A 371 4.61 -17.99 23.37
C PHE A 371 4.34 -16.60 22.83
N VAL A 372 5.41 -15.87 22.52
CA VAL A 372 5.35 -14.58 21.83
C VAL A 372 5.54 -14.81 20.34
N LEU A 373 4.58 -14.36 19.52
CA LEU A 373 4.56 -14.67 18.09
C LEU A 373 5.73 -14.05 17.32
N CYS A 374 6.16 -12.82 17.68
CA CYS A 374 7.38 -12.25 17.14
C CYS A 374 8.48 -12.10 18.17
N CYS A 375 9.71 -12.27 17.68
CA CYS A 375 10.86 -11.51 18.15
C CYS A 375 11.29 -11.84 19.60
N HIS A 376 11.09 -13.08 20.03
CA HIS A 376 11.31 -13.54 21.41
C HIS A 376 12.73 -13.27 21.96
N GLU A 377 13.77 -13.34 21.12
CA GLU A 377 15.18 -13.36 21.58
C GLU A 377 16.07 -12.25 21.02
N THR A 378 15.78 -11.73 19.83
CA THR A 378 16.69 -10.79 19.12
C THR A 378 16.00 -9.58 18.51
N GLY A 379 14.69 -9.41 18.73
CA GLY A 379 13.90 -8.34 18.13
C GLY A 379 13.25 -7.42 19.16
N PRO A 380 12.58 -6.36 18.69
CA PRO A 380 11.87 -5.43 19.56
C PRO A 380 10.71 -6.13 20.26
N THR A 381 10.46 -5.76 21.53
CA THR A 381 9.41 -6.33 22.38
C THR A 381 8.01 -6.19 21.75
N LEU A 382 7.72 -5.01 21.17
CA LEU A 382 6.52 -4.74 20.38
C LEU A 382 6.91 -4.32 18.96
N LEU A 383 6.10 -4.71 17.98
CA LEU A 383 6.29 -4.30 16.60
C LEU A 383 5.48 -3.04 16.29
N GLN A 384 6.11 -2.06 15.64
CA GLN A 384 5.37 -0.95 15.05
C GLN A 384 4.41 -1.47 13.97
N ALA A 385 3.18 -0.97 13.95
CA ALA A 385 2.11 -1.43 13.09
C ALA A 385 2.20 -0.93 11.63
N THR A 386 3.39 -1.05 11.04
CA THR A 386 3.63 -0.79 9.61
C THR A 386 2.95 -1.86 8.73
N LYS A 387 2.63 -1.52 7.47
CA LYS A 387 2.03 -2.44 6.51
C LYS A 387 2.79 -3.77 6.38
N LYS A 388 4.13 -3.74 6.43
CA LYS A 388 4.99 -4.92 6.35
C LYS A 388 4.88 -5.79 7.60
N ASN A 389 4.95 -5.19 8.79
CA ASN A 389 4.88 -5.91 10.07
C ASN A 389 3.49 -6.52 10.29
N LYS A 390 2.42 -5.78 9.94
CA LYS A 390 1.06 -6.31 9.94
C LYS A 390 0.94 -7.55 9.08
N LEU A 391 1.43 -7.52 7.85
CA LEU A 391 1.37 -8.66 6.93
C LEU A 391 2.18 -9.85 7.46
N TYR A 392 3.36 -9.61 8.03
CA TYR A 392 4.18 -10.65 8.65
C TYR A 392 3.44 -11.34 9.80
N VAL A 393 2.94 -10.57 10.78
CA VAL A 393 2.20 -11.11 11.92
C VAL A 393 0.94 -11.87 11.47
N LYS A 394 0.23 -11.35 10.47
CA LYS A 394 -0.95 -12.03 9.90
C LYS A 394 -0.65 -13.39 9.30
N ASN A 395 0.54 -13.57 8.71
CA ASN A 395 0.97 -14.86 8.18
C ASN A 395 1.40 -15.82 9.30
N GLU A 396 2.10 -15.32 10.33
CA GLU A 396 2.47 -16.12 11.51
C GLU A 396 1.25 -16.56 12.32
N LEU A 397 0.21 -15.71 12.44
CA LEU A 397 -1.06 -16.04 13.10
C LEU A 397 -1.70 -17.32 12.52
N GLN A 398 -1.55 -17.57 11.21
CA GLN A 398 -2.12 -18.77 10.58
C GLN A 398 -1.43 -20.05 11.05
N LYS A 399 -0.16 -19.97 11.45
CA LYS A 399 0.65 -21.12 11.87
C LYS A 399 0.41 -21.56 13.32
N ILE A 400 -0.31 -20.76 14.12
CA ILE A 400 -0.66 -21.12 15.50
C ILE A 400 -1.46 -22.42 15.48
N LYS A 401 -1.01 -23.40 16.27
CA LYS A 401 -1.72 -24.67 16.47
C LYS A 401 -2.35 -24.65 17.85
N ASP A 402 -3.57 -25.16 17.92
CA ASP A 402 -4.28 -25.40 19.17
C ASP A 402 -3.97 -26.79 19.73
N GLY A 403 -4.01 -26.92 21.05
CA GLY A 403 -3.73 -28.15 21.78
C GLY A 403 -3.49 -27.90 23.26
N ASP A 404 -3.44 -28.96 24.06
CA ASP A 404 -3.19 -28.88 25.52
C ASP A 404 -4.23 -28.06 26.32
N VAL A 405 -3.92 -27.82 27.59
CA VAL A 405 -4.77 -27.10 28.55
C VAL A 405 -4.34 -25.63 28.63
N ALA A 406 -5.29 -24.70 28.75
CA ALA A 406 -5.01 -23.27 28.90
C ALA A 406 -4.44 -22.91 30.29
N VAL A 407 -3.20 -22.44 30.35
CA VAL A 407 -2.57 -21.85 31.55
C VAL A 407 -2.61 -20.32 31.44
N TRP A 408 -3.70 -19.75 31.95
CA TRP A 408 -3.98 -18.31 31.86
C TRP A 408 -2.98 -17.41 32.57
N ILE A 409 -2.43 -17.87 33.70
CA ILE A 409 -1.48 -17.12 34.51
C ILE A 409 -0.23 -16.80 33.69
N ASP A 410 0.29 -17.77 32.95
CA ASP A 410 1.51 -17.61 32.14
C ASP A 410 1.27 -16.67 30.96
N GLY A 411 0.17 -16.88 30.22
CA GLY A 411 -0.20 -16.00 29.10
C GLY A 411 -0.38 -14.53 29.51
N MET A 412 -1.08 -14.29 30.62
CA MET A 412 -1.31 -12.94 31.13
C MET A 412 -0.04 -12.33 31.73
N SER A 413 0.75 -13.09 32.49
CA SER A 413 2.02 -12.61 33.05
C SER A 413 3.00 -12.21 31.94
N GLN A 414 3.06 -13.00 30.86
CA GLN A 414 3.86 -12.68 29.68
C GLN A 414 3.37 -11.40 29.00
N ALA A 415 2.05 -11.21 28.84
CA ALA A 415 1.48 -9.99 28.27
C ALA A 415 1.86 -8.74 29.10
N PHE A 416 1.73 -8.80 30.44
CA PHE A 416 2.16 -7.71 31.32
C PHE A 416 3.67 -7.49 31.29
N ALA A 417 4.47 -8.55 31.19
CA ALA A 417 5.92 -8.43 31.06
C ALA A 417 6.33 -7.72 29.76
N LEU A 418 5.66 -8.01 28.64
CA LEU A 418 5.90 -7.31 27.37
C LEU A 418 5.52 -5.83 27.45
N LEU A 419 4.37 -5.50 28.04
CA LEU A 419 3.94 -4.10 28.21
C LEU A 419 4.87 -3.30 29.13
N ARG A 420 5.41 -3.92 30.20
CA ARG A 420 6.40 -3.28 31.08
C ARG A 420 7.74 -3.04 30.40
N LYS A 421 8.14 -3.91 29.47
CA LYS A 421 9.39 -3.76 28.69
C LYS A 421 9.27 -2.75 27.54
N ALA A 422 8.05 -2.32 27.20
CA ALA A 422 7.77 -1.44 26.06
C ALA A 422 8.01 0.06 26.34
N ASN A 423 9.14 0.41 26.93
CA ASN A 423 9.45 1.80 27.33
C ASN A 423 9.68 2.76 26.13
N ASP A 424 10.20 2.27 25.00
CA ASP A 424 10.44 3.06 23.78
C ASP A 424 9.28 3.02 22.76
N CYS A 425 8.11 2.53 23.17
CA CYS A 425 6.93 2.39 22.31
C CYS A 425 5.95 3.57 22.50
N ALA A 426 4.67 3.40 22.17
CA ALA A 426 3.68 4.46 22.39
C ALA A 426 3.52 4.74 23.90
N LEU A 427 3.82 5.97 24.32
CA LEU A 427 3.79 6.37 25.74
C LEU A 427 2.38 6.64 26.30
N CYS A 428 1.33 6.49 25.49
CA CYS A 428 -0.03 6.92 25.84
C CYS A 428 -0.87 5.81 26.49
N GLN A 429 -1.31 4.83 25.70
CA GLN A 429 -2.29 3.83 26.13
C GLN A 429 -1.73 2.43 26.04
N GLN A 430 -2.01 1.60 27.05
CA GLN A 430 -1.66 0.19 27.08
C GLN A 430 -2.94 -0.65 27.15
N ALA A 431 -3.03 -1.67 26.29
CA ALA A 431 -4.17 -2.57 26.28
C ALA A 431 -3.79 -4.02 26.00
N ILE A 432 -4.56 -4.95 26.57
CA ILE A 432 -4.50 -6.39 26.29
C ILE A 432 -5.85 -6.80 25.69
N MET A 433 -5.84 -7.39 24.51
CA MET A 433 -7.03 -7.90 23.82
C MET A 433 -7.02 -9.42 23.86
N VAL A 434 -7.90 -10.02 24.65
CA VAL A 434 -7.98 -11.46 24.89
C VAL A 434 -9.01 -12.10 23.97
N LEU A 435 -8.63 -13.14 23.24
CA LEU A 435 -9.50 -13.96 22.38
C LEU A 435 -9.52 -15.39 22.94
N SER A 436 -10.66 -15.86 23.47
CA SER A 436 -10.79 -17.20 24.07
C SER A 436 -12.25 -17.68 24.08
N ASP A 437 -12.50 -18.98 24.25
CA ASP A 437 -13.83 -19.57 24.45
C ASP A 437 -14.26 -19.67 25.93
N GLY A 438 -13.35 -19.42 26.88
CA GLY A 438 -13.57 -19.79 28.28
C GLY A 438 -12.36 -19.54 29.17
N THR A 439 -12.55 -19.02 30.40
CA THR A 439 -11.57 -19.23 31.46
C THR A 439 -12.17 -20.08 32.57
N THR A 440 -11.34 -20.92 33.18
CA THR A 440 -11.69 -21.74 34.34
C THR A 440 -11.05 -21.23 35.63
N SER A 441 -10.19 -20.21 35.56
CA SER A 441 -9.33 -19.77 36.66
C SER A 441 -9.55 -18.29 37.00
N SER A 442 -9.52 -17.97 38.31
CA SER A 442 -9.53 -16.58 38.77
C SER A 442 -8.15 -15.95 38.54
N LEU A 443 -8.11 -14.76 37.94
CA LEU A 443 -6.86 -13.99 37.73
C LEU A 443 -6.73 -12.79 38.67
N LYS A 444 -7.57 -12.71 39.72
CA LYS A 444 -7.62 -11.57 40.64
C LYS A 444 -6.25 -11.21 41.22
N ASP A 445 -5.50 -12.21 41.68
CA ASP A 445 -4.20 -12.00 42.32
C ASP A 445 -3.17 -11.44 41.31
N LEU A 446 -3.19 -11.95 40.08
CA LEU A 446 -2.33 -11.48 38.99
C LEU A 446 -2.62 -10.02 38.63
N PHE A 447 -3.89 -9.62 38.58
CA PHE A 447 -4.26 -8.22 38.35
C PHE A 447 -3.89 -7.32 39.54
N ALA A 448 -4.08 -7.80 40.78
CA ALA A 448 -3.69 -7.08 41.98
C ALA A 448 -2.17 -6.84 42.06
N GLU A 449 -1.37 -7.77 41.54
CA GLU A 449 0.08 -7.65 41.47
C GLU A 449 0.55 -6.79 40.29
N HIS A 450 0.07 -7.06 39.07
CA HIS A 450 0.62 -6.47 37.84
C HIS A 450 -0.12 -5.24 37.31
N ASN A 451 -1.35 -4.98 37.75
CA ASN A 451 -2.18 -3.86 37.28
C ASN A 451 -2.91 -3.12 38.40
N LYS A 452 -2.32 -3.02 39.60
CA LYS A 452 -2.93 -2.35 40.77
C LYS A 452 -3.45 -0.93 40.47
N ASP A 453 -2.72 -0.17 39.66
CA ASP A 453 -3.05 1.20 39.26
C ASP A 453 -4.07 1.28 38.11
N LYS A 454 -4.50 0.13 37.57
CA LYS A 454 -5.43 0.03 36.42
C LYS A 454 -4.97 0.79 35.18
N LYS A 455 -3.65 0.86 34.96
CA LYS A 455 -3.02 1.54 33.82
C LYS A 455 -3.24 0.78 32.51
N VAL A 456 -3.26 -0.55 32.57
CA VAL A 456 -3.49 -1.42 31.41
C VAL A 456 -4.97 -1.74 31.29
N ARG A 457 -5.55 -1.50 30.11
CA ARG A 457 -6.94 -1.84 29.80
C ARG A 457 -7.03 -3.23 29.22
N VAL A 458 -7.83 -4.11 29.80
CA VAL A 458 -8.05 -5.46 29.25
C VAL A 458 -9.37 -5.49 28.49
N PHE A 459 -9.41 -6.14 27.34
CA PHE A 459 -10.61 -6.33 26.54
C PHE A 459 -10.75 -7.81 26.26
N THR A 460 -11.84 -8.42 26.71
CA THR A 460 -12.08 -9.86 26.51
C THR A 460 -13.13 -10.08 25.43
N PHE A 461 -12.79 -10.87 24.42
CA PHE A 461 -13.69 -11.29 23.36
C PHE A 461 -13.90 -12.79 23.47
N ALA A 462 -15.15 -13.18 23.72
CA ALA A 462 -15.56 -14.57 23.72
C ALA A 462 -15.66 -15.07 22.28
N VAL A 463 -15.02 -16.21 21.99
CA VAL A 463 -14.98 -16.82 20.67
C VAL A 463 -15.51 -18.24 20.75
N GLY A 464 -16.63 -18.54 20.08
CA GLY A 464 -17.25 -19.87 20.06
C GLY A 464 -18.71 -19.88 20.51
N PRO A 465 -19.35 -21.07 20.60
CA PRO A 465 -20.77 -21.19 20.93
C PRO A 465 -21.10 -20.71 22.36
N LEU A 466 -22.24 -20.02 22.47
CA LEU A 466 -22.73 -19.22 23.62
C LEU A 466 -22.69 -19.94 24.99
N LEU A 467 -22.85 -21.26 25.00
CA LEU A 467 -22.93 -22.07 26.24
C LEU A 467 -21.62 -22.10 27.03
N LYS A 468 -20.46 -21.82 26.40
CA LYS A 468 -19.17 -21.66 27.09
C LYS A 468 -18.79 -20.20 27.34
N ALA A 469 -19.26 -19.28 26.50
CA ALA A 469 -19.04 -17.84 26.66
C ALA A 469 -19.66 -17.29 27.96
N LEU A 470 -20.75 -17.88 28.45
CA LEU A 470 -21.31 -17.59 29.77
C LEU A 470 -20.34 -17.95 30.93
N ARG A 471 -19.35 -18.83 30.73
CA ARG A 471 -18.28 -19.10 31.71
C ARG A 471 -17.11 -18.12 31.63
N LEU A 472 -16.88 -17.44 30.49
CA LEU A 472 -16.09 -16.20 30.49
C LEU A 472 -16.75 -15.12 31.35
N CYS A 473 -18.09 -15.17 31.43
CA CYS A 473 -18.90 -14.48 32.43
C CYS A 473 -18.86 -15.17 33.81
N GLY A 474 -17.66 -15.54 34.28
CA GLY A 474 -17.38 -15.30 35.68
C GLY A 474 -17.48 -13.78 35.87
N ILE A 475 -18.63 -13.31 36.36
CA ILE A 475 -19.04 -11.91 36.65
C ILE A 475 -17.98 -11.08 37.43
N TRP A 476 -16.83 -11.65 37.76
CA TRP A 476 -15.79 -11.08 38.61
C TRP A 476 -14.51 -10.61 37.91
N LEU A 477 -14.23 -11.02 36.67
CA LEU A 477 -13.06 -10.54 35.94
C LEU A 477 -13.24 -9.13 35.37
N VAL A 478 -14.51 -8.70 35.19
CA VAL A 478 -14.86 -7.57 34.33
C VAL A 478 -15.65 -6.47 35.06
N THR A 479 -16.09 -6.70 36.31
CA THR A 479 -16.90 -5.73 37.08
C THR A 479 -16.10 -4.80 37.99
N THR A 480 -14.79 -5.02 38.16
CA THR A 480 -13.97 -4.27 39.13
C THR A 480 -12.91 -3.36 38.51
N GLU A 481 -12.64 -3.45 37.21
CA GLU A 481 -11.58 -2.71 36.52
C GLU A 481 -12.19 -1.82 35.43
N VAL A 482 -11.45 -0.80 34.95
CA VAL A 482 -11.90 0.11 33.88
C VAL A 482 -11.88 -0.65 32.55
N THR A 483 -12.86 -1.53 32.38
CA THR A 483 -12.96 -2.52 31.31
C THR A 483 -14.18 -2.18 30.46
N PHE A 484 -13.98 -1.79 29.20
CA PHE A 484 -15.10 -1.62 28.27
C PHE A 484 -15.51 -2.99 27.73
N HIS A 485 -16.75 -3.40 28.02
CA HIS A 485 -17.38 -4.52 27.31
C HIS A 485 -17.63 -4.11 25.86
N ALA A 486 -16.81 -4.62 24.93
CA ALA A 486 -17.17 -4.67 23.53
C ALA A 486 -17.86 -6.02 23.27
N PHE A 487 -19.15 -6.12 23.60
CA PHE A 487 -20.00 -7.20 23.05
C PHE A 487 -20.16 -6.92 21.54
N LYS A 488 -19.21 -7.40 20.74
CA LYS A 488 -19.38 -7.55 19.30
C LYS A 488 -19.29 -9.04 19.01
N VAL A 489 -20.43 -9.70 19.13
CA VAL A 489 -20.61 -11.07 18.65
C VAL A 489 -20.24 -11.04 17.15
N LEU A 490 -19.18 -11.75 16.76
CA LEU A 490 -18.94 -12.09 15.36
C LEU A 490 -19.93 -13.19 14.95
N GLU A 491 -21.23 -12.87 15.00
CA GLU A 491 -22.26 -13.66 14.35
C GLU A 491 -22.60 -12.97 13.03
N LEU A 492 -22.34 -13.69 11.95
CA LEU A 492 -23.07 -13.49 10.72
C LEU A 492 -24.55 -13.64 11.04
N SER A 493 -25.27 -12.52 10.95
CA SER A 493 -26.72 -12.37 10.99
C SER A 493 -27.35 -12.17 12.38
N VAL A 494 -28.17 -11.11 12.42
CA VAL A 494 -29.23 -10.76 13.40
C VAL A 494 -28.82 -9.90 14.60
N LYS A 495 -29.50 -8.75 14.67
CA LYS A 495 -29.44 -7.68 15.68
C LYS A 495 -29.86 -8.16 17.08
N LEU A 496 -29.19 -7.67 18.14
CA LEU A 496 -29.83 -6.87 19.19
C LEU A 496 -28.79 -6.12 20.06
N VAL A 497 -29.27 -5.07 20.75
CA VAL A 497 -28.62 -3.79 21.02
C VAL A 497 -28.24 -3.61 22.50
N ARG A 498 -27.27 -2.70 22.75
CA ARG A 498 -27.20 -1.64 23.80
C ARG A 498 -25.99 -1.74 24.74
N ILE A 499 -25.01 -0.86 24.52
CA ILE A 499 -23.95 -0.54 25.49
C ILE A 499 -24.48 0.63 26.33
N THR A 500 -24.87 0.38 27.57
CA THR A 500 -25.01 1.43 28.59
C THR A 500 -23.65 1.60 29.27
N SER A 501 -23.06 2.79 29.11
CA SER A 501 -21.97 3.26 29.95
C SER A 501 -22.53 3.48 31.36
N VAL A 502 -21.97 2.78 32.33
CA VAL A 502 -22.07 3.14 33.75
C VAL A 502 -20.66 3.56 34.15
N TYR A 503 -20.55 4.77 34.69
CA TYR A 503 -19.31 5.36 35.19
C TYR A 503 -18.72 4.56 36.35
#